data_AF-A0AAF3FEU8-F1
#
_entry.id   AF-A0AAF3FEU8-F1
#
_cell.length_a   1.000
_cell.length_b   1.000
_cell.length_c   1.000
_cell.angle_alpha   90.00
_cell.angle_beta   90.00
_cell.angle_gamma   90.00
#
_symmetry.space_group_name_H-M   'P 1'
#
loop_
_entity.id
_entity.type
_entity.pdbx_description
1 polymer ?
#
loop_
_entity_poly.entity_id
_entity_poly.type
_entity_poly.pdbx_seq_one_letter_code
_entity_poly.pdbx_strand_id
1 'polypeptide(L)'
;MVEDLIYEFLPVIGFGMCASSIFVLIVMRGSKDAFKFLQFFAFVDLISGITMIFAGFHGVIHTIYGAAGEMIQPWQCMGSGWHLPMWIFTDALHLSLMFCFTLDRLFLIIVPIQYLKIANFYLHKRLLIVPFAGSLAYLYPVFQDASANSDNKTLSISSLCHLEEVIGEETYTLHTVLLQFIPIGCVLGCFLILLIYMIRHLKQRWSYNWSEATDITKQLLLVLSVRCFLFGVSVHLPLLFIHKGSTAEMAILRDFFIRICLAICVTIASPILLSSLCPQFSHNVYMLFNKYSHNTKRQWQSASDPPKGEALDHEEGDHPGKDEFADAAVNMFGSFYSATGAPMGLGETGGNNHVDRANHERSISFYYQDSPKSTTSKKCRPA
;
A
#
# COMPACT_ATOMS: atom_id res chain seq x y z
N MET A 1 -25.17 20.98 -2.89
CA MET A 1 -24.54 21.43 -1.63
C MET A 1 -23.95 20.28 -0.82
N VAL A 2 -24.74 19.25 -0.41
CA VAL A 2 -24.18 18.09 0.32
C VAL A 2 -23.28 17.23 -0.57
N GLU A 3 -23.67 17.01 -1.82
CA GLU A 3 -22.86 16.25 -2.79
C GLU A 3 -21.52 16.94 -3.08
N ASP A 4 -21.51 18.26 -3.28
CA ASP A 4 -20.29 19.05 -3.52
C ASP A 4 -19.30 18.91 -2.35
N LEU A 5 -19.83 18.99 -1.12
CA LEU A 5 -19.04 18.81 0.09
C LEU A 5 -18.45 17.40 0.18
N ILE A 6 -19.22 16.38 -0.20
CA ILE A 6 -18.74 14.98 -0.23
C ILE A 6 -17.60 14.83 -1.23
N TYR A 7 -17.74 15.35 -2.45
CA TYR A 7 -16.68 15.30 -3.46
C TYR A 7 -15.41 16.05 -3.05
N GLU A 8 -15.52 17.10 -2.24
CA GLU A 8 -14.36 17.80 -1.67
C GLU A 8 -13.65 16.98 -0.56
N PHE A 9 -14.41 16.22 0.24
CA PHE A 9 -13.84 15.37 1.29
C PHE A 9 -13.26 14.04 0.79
N LEU A 10 -13.78 13.50 -0.32
CA LEU A 10 -13.34 12.22 -0.88
C LEU A 10 -11.82 12.13 -1.10
N PRO A 11 -11.15 13.13 -1.71
CA PRO A 11 -9.70 13.12 -1.91
C PRO A 11 -8.94 13.12 -0.59
N VAL A 12 -9.39 13.89 0.41
CA VAL A 12 -8.75 13.96 1.73
C VAL A 12 -8.77 12.59 2.40
N ILE A 13 -9.93 11.92 2.37
CA ILE A 13 -10.09 10.57 2.90
C ILE A 13 -9.22 9.59 2.11
N GLY A 14 -9.25 9.66 0.77
CA GLY A 14 -8.44 8.81 -0.11
C GLY A 14 -6.94 8.96 0.12
N PHE A 15 -6.43 10.17 0.39
CA PHE A 15 -5.04 10.39 0.82
C PHE A 15 -4.75 9.72 2.16
N GLY A 16 -5.66 9.83 3.13
CA GLY A 16 -5.57 9.12 4.40
C GLY A 16 -5.46 7.61 4.24
N MET A 17 -6.28 7.03 3.35
CA MET A 17 -6.21 5.60 3.00
C MET A 17 -4.85 5.24 2.39
N CYS A 18 -4.38 6.02 1.41
CA CYS A 18 -3.11 5.76 0.75
C CYS A 18 -1.94 5.81 1.75
N ALA A 19 -1.89 6.83 2.60
CA ALA A 19 -0.84 6.98 3.61
C ALA A 19 -0.85 5.82 4.61
N SER A 20 -2.04 5.45 5.11
CA SER A 20 -2.23 4.32 6.02
C SER A 20 -1.75 3.00 5.39
N SER A 21 -2.18 2.72 4.16
CA SER A 21 -1.83 1.50 3.43
C SER A 21 -0.34 1.41 3.11
N ILE A 22 0.26 2.51 2.65
CA ILE A 22 1.71 2.58 2.39
C ILE A 22 2.49 2.32 3.68
N PHE A 23 2.05 2.90 4.81
CA PHE A 23 2.69 2.66 6.10
C PHE A 23 2.66 1.17 6.48
N VAL A 24 1.50 0.49 6.35
CA VAL A 24 1.39 -0.95 6.60
C VAL A 24 2.31 -1.75 5.67
N LEU A 25 2.35 -1.43 4.38
CA LEU A 25 3.22 -2.09 3.40
C LEU A 25 4.71 -1.95 3.74
N ILE A 26 5.14 -0.74 4.17
CA ILE A 26 6.53 -0.48 4.57
C ILE A 26 6.89 -1.28 5.82
N VAL A 27 6.07 -1.18 6.87
CA VAL A 27 6.30 -1.86 8.16
C VAL A 27 6.33 -3.37 7.99
N MET A 28 5.49 -3.91 7.11
CA MET A 28 5.34 -5.35 6.93
C MET A 28 6.22 -5.93 5.83
N ARG A 29 7.00 -5.14 5.08
CA ARG A 29 7.79 -5.58 3.91
C ARG A 29 8.64 -6.84 4.15
N GLY A 30 9.18 -7.01 5.36
CA GLY A 30 10.01 -8.15 5.77
C GLY A 30 9.30 -9.25 6.57
N SER A 31 7.97 -9.21 6.68
CA SER A 31 7.23 -10.15 7.53
C SER A 31 7.27 -11.59 7.00
N LYS A 32 7.26 -12.56 7.93
CA LYS A 32 7.16 -14.00 7.63
C LYS A 32 5.92 -14.33 6.80
N ASP A 33 5.95 -15.44 6.07
CA ASP A 33 4.94 -15.84 5.07
C ASP A 33 3.49 -15.74 5.56
N ALA A 34 3.23 -16.15 6.80
CA ALA A 34 1.89 -16.13 7.38
C ALA A 34 1.29 -14.72 7.54
N PHE A 35 2.10 -13.65 7.61
CA PHE A 35 1.62 -12.27 7.72
C PHE A 35 1.55 -11.54 6.37
N LYS A 36 1.99 -12.18 5.28
CA LYS A 36 1.95 -11.57 3.93
C LYS A 36 0.54 -11.19 3.49
N PHE A 37 -0.49 -11.85 4.02
CA PHE A 37 -1.88 -11.47 3.72
C PHE A 37 -2.24 -10.05 4.12
N LEU A 38 -1.65 -9.53 5.20
CA LEU A 38 -1.85 -8.15 5.64
C LEU A 38 -1.34 -7.16 4.61
N GLN A 39 -0.27 -7.52 3.89
CA GLN A 39 0.23 -6.71 2.78
C GLN A 39 -0.75 -6.73 1.59
N PHE A 40 -1.43 -7.83 1.32
CA PHE A 40 -2.43 -7.88 0.24
C PHE A 40 -3.63 -7.01 0.55
N PHE A 41 -4.15 -7.07 1.78
CA PHE A 41 -5.19 -6.14 2.21
C PHE A 41 -4.75 -4.68 2.08
N ALA A 42 -3.55 -4.34 2.55
CA ALA A 42 -3.01 -2.98 2.41
C ALA A 42 -2.84 -2.57 0.93
N PHE A 43 -2.48 -3.49 0.04
CA PHE A 43 -2.40 -3.20 -1.39
C PHE A 43 -3.77 -2.91 -2.01
N VAL A 44 -4.81 -3.67 -1.66
CA VAL A 44 -6.17 -3.37 -2.13
C VAL A 44 -6.70 -2.07 -1.53
N ASP A 45 -6.44 -1.82 -0.24
CA ASP A 45 -6.78 -0.58 0.45
C ASP A 45 -6.11 0.63 -0.25
N LEU A 46 -4.88 0.48 -0.75
CA LEU A 46 -4.17 1.50 -1.52
C LEU A 46 -4.85 1.79 -2.88
N ILE A 47 -5.24 0.75 -3.63
CA ILE A 47 -5.95 0.92 -4.90
C ILE A 47 -7.30 1.61 -4.66
N SER A 48 -8.03 1.21 -3.62
CA SER A 48 -9.28 1.83 -3.21
C SER A 48 -9.08 3.31 -2.83
N GLY A 49 -8.01 3.65 -2.10
CA GLY A 49 -7.64 5.02 -1.78
C GLY A 49 -7.36 5.89 -3.01
N ILE A 50 -6.58 5.39 -3.98
CA ILE A 50 -6.34 6.08 -5.27
C ILE A 50 -7.66 6.31 -6.01
N THR A 51 -8.56 5.32 -5.96
CA THR A 51 -9.86 5.38 -6.61
C THR A 51 -10.77 6.43 -5.96
N MET A 52 -10.76 6.56 -4.62
CA MET A 52 -11.47 7.64 -3.91
C MET A 52 -10.93 9.03 -4.25
N ILE A 53 -9.62 9.18 -4.41
CA ILE A 53 -9.01 10.45 -4.86
C ILE A 53 -9.53 10.81 -6.25
N PHE A 54 -9.51 9.86 -7.19
CA PHE A 54 -10.03 10.08 -8.53
C PHE A 54 -11.52 10.42 -8.55
N ALA A 55 -12.34 9.70 -7.78
CA ALA A 55 -13.78 9.95 -7.67
C ALA A 55 -14.07 11.37 -7.15
N GLY A 56 -13.34 11.83 -6.14
CA GLY A 56 -13.47 13.19 -5.62
C GLY A 56 -13.12 14.26 -6.66
N PHE A 57 -11.98 14.13 -7.34
CA PHE A 57 -11.61 15.07 -8.40
C PHE A 57 -12.57 15.04 -9.59
N HIS A 58 -13.06 13.86 -9.97
CA HIS A 58 -14.08 13.72 -11.01
C HIS A 58 -15.35 14.51 -10.64
N GLY A 59 -15.87 14.31 -9.44
CA GLY A 59 -17.05 15.05 -8.96
C GLY A 59 -16.83 16.55 -8.93
N VAL A 60 -15.71 17.03 -8.38
CA VAL A 60 -15.37 18.46 -8.33
C VAL A 60 -15.28 19.09 -9.72
N ILE A 61 -14.71 18.40 -10.70
CA ILE A 61 -14.65 18.89 -12.08
C ILE A 61 -16.06 19.04 -12.65
N HIS A 62 -16.90 18.02 -12.53
CA HIS A 62 -18.25 18.07 -13.08
C HIS A 62 -19.17 19.08 -12.39
N THR A 63 -19.01 19.31 -11.08
CA THR A 63 -19.79 20.30 -10.34
C THR A 63 -19.34 21.74 -10.61
N ILE A 64 -18.03 22.03 -10.66
CA ILE A 64 -17.50 23.38 -10.88
C ILE A 64 -17.73 23.85 -12.33
N TYR A 65 -17.51 22.99 -13.32
CA TYR A 65 -17.67 23.36 -14.73
C TYR A 65 -19.13 23.34 -15.21
N GLY A 66 -20.09 23.10 -14.31
CA GLY A 66 -21.52 23.14 -14.62
C GLY A 66 -22.02 21.97 -15.46
N ALA A 67 -21.20 20.95 -15.68
CA ALA A 67 -21.56 19.75 -16.44
C ALA A 67 -22.45 18.78 -15.63
N ALA A 68 -22.59 18.97 -14.32
CA ALA A 68 -23.39 18.12 -13.42
C ALA A 68 -24.89 17.99 -13.79
N GLY A 69 -25.42 18.92 -14.60
CA GLY A 69 -26.80 18.85 -15.11
C GLY A 69 -26.93 18.21 -16.50
N GLU A 70 -25.82 17.81 -17.12
CA GLU A 70 -25.83 17.16 -18.44
C GLU A 70 -26.17 15.68 -18.29
N MET A 71 -27.02 15.20 -19.20
CA MET A 71 -27.42 13.80 -19.23
C MET A 71 -26.54 13.06 -20.23
N ILE A 72 -25.83 12.03 -19.77
CA ILE A 72 -24.91 11.22 -20.58
C ILE A 72 -25.35 9.77 -20.63
N GLN A 73 -24.79 8.99 -21.55
CA GLN A 73 -25.08 7.56 -21.63
C GLN A 73 -24.27 6.77 -20.59
N PRO A 74 -24.78 5.64 -20.06
CA PRO A 74 -24.07 4.80 -19.09
C PRO A 74 -22.68 4.35 -19.56
N TRP A 75 -22.55 4.01 -20.84
CA TRP A 75 -21.27 3.63 -21.44
C TRP A 75 -20.24 4.78 -21.40
N GLN A 76 -20.70 6.02 -21.61
CA GLN A 76 -19.85 7.21 -21.51
C GLN A 76 -19.46 7.50 -20.06
N CYS A 77 -20.37 7.24 -19.10
CA CYS A 77 -20.06 7.28 -17.66
C CYS A 77 -19.00 6.25 -17.27
N MET A 78 -19.05 5.03 -17.80
CA MET A 78 -18.04 4.01 -17.51
C MET A 78 -16.64 4.40 -18.00
N GLY A 79 -16.57 5.14 -19.11
CA GLY A 79 -15.31 5.66 -19.65
C GLY A 79 -14.79 6.90 -18.91
N SER A 80 -15.65 7.87 -18.60
CA SER A 80 -15.29 9.11 -17.89
C SER A 80 -15.12 8.90 -16.39
N GLY A 81 -16.05 8.20 -15.77
CA GLY A 81 -16.09 7.80 -14.36
C GLY A 81 -15.36 6.48 -14.09
N TRP A 82 -14.06 6.39 -14.46
CA TRP A 82 -13.23 5.19 -14.24
C TRP A 82 -13.19 4.71 -12.77
N HIS A 83 -13.53 5.56 -11.80
CA HIS A 83 -13.62 5.18 -10.40
C HIS A 83 -14.70 4.12 -10.13
N LEU A 84 -15.79 4.08 -10.91
CA LEU A 84 -16.88 3.11 -10.72
C LEU A 84 -16.45 1.65 -10.94
N PRO A 85 -15.89 1.25 -12.10
CA PRO A 85 -15.42 -0.12 -12.28
C PRO A 85 -14.30 -0.48 -11.31
N MET A 86 -13.43 0.48 -10.96
CA MET A 86 -12.38 0.28 -9.97
C MET A 86 -12.93 0.03 -8.57
N TRP A 87 -13.99 0.73 -8.18
CA TRP A 87 -14.69 0.49 -6.93
C TRP A 87 -15.27 -0.91 -6.84
N ILE A 88 -16.07 -1.31 -7.84
CA ILE A 88 -16.66 -2.66 -7.92
C ILE A 88 -15.55 -3.72 -7.86
N PHE A 89 -14.45 -3.48 -8.58
CA PHE A 89 -13.29 -4.36 -8.59
C PHE A 89 -12.66 -4.49 -7.20
N THR A 90 -12.36 -3.37 -6.54
CA THR A 90 -11.74 -3.37 -5.20
C THR A 90 -12.66 -3.98 -4.14
N ASP A 91 -13.97 -3.76 -4.25
CA ASP A 91 -14.98 -4.33 -3.37
C ASP A 91 -15.01 -5.86 -3.52
N ALA A 92 -15.12 -6.35 -4.75
CA ALA A 92 -15.04 -7.79 -5.05
C ALA A 92 -13.70 -8.41 -4.61
N LEU A 93 -12.60 -7.67 -4.73
CA LEU A 93 -11.27 -8.13 -4.33
C LEU A 93 -11.14 -8.20 -2.81
N HIS A 94 -11.69 -7.24 -2.07
CA HIS A 94 -11.75 -7.32 -0.61
C HIS A 94 -12.55 -8.54 -0.15
N LEU A 95 -13.74 -8.74 -0.71
CA LEU A 95 -14.62 -9.85 -0.33
C LEU A 95 -13.97 -11.21 -0.66
N SER A 96 -13.37 -11.35 -1.85
CA SER A 96 -12.67 -12.59 -2.23
C SER A 96 -11.45 -12.87 -1.36
N LEU A 97 -10.66 -11.85 -1.01
CA LEU A 97 -9.53 -12.01 -0.09
C LEU A 97 -10.01 -12.46 1.30
N MET A 98 -11.04 -11.82 1.87
CA MET A 98 -11.60 -12.22 3.16
C MET A 98 -12.08 -13.67 3.15
N PHE A 99 -12.77 -14.08 2.08
CA PHE A 99 -13.24 -15.44 1.91
C PHE A 99 -12.08 -16.44 1.79
N CYS A 100 -11.11 -16.17 0.91
CA CYS A 100 -9.93 -17.02 0.71
C CYS A 100 -9.11 -17.18 2.00
N PHE A 101 -8.91 -16.11 2.77
CA PHE A 101 -8.17 -16.21 4.04
C PHE A 101 -8.95 -16.95 5.12
N THR A 102 -10.27 -16.82 5.15
CA THR A 102 -11.10 -17.61 6.07
C THR A 102 -10.99 -19.10 5.74
N LEU A 103 -11.02 -19.47 4.45
CA LEU A 103 -10.82 -20.85 4.01
C LEU A 103 -9.40 -21.36 4.30
N ASP A 104 -8.37 -20.55 4.05
CA ASP A 104 -6.98 -20.89 4.36
C ASP A 104 -6.81 -21.26 5.85
N ARG A 105 -7.37 -20.44 6.74
CA ARG A 105 -7.33 -20.70 8.19
C ARG A 105 -8.13 -21.96 8.57
N LEU A 106 -9.27 -22.21 7.91
CA LEU A 106 -10.03 -23.45 8.10
C LEU A 106 -9.20 -24.68 7.73
N PHE A 107 -8.54 -24.67 6.57
CA PHE A 107 -7.71 -25.79 6.12
C PHE A 107 -6.51 -26.05 7.03
N LEU A 108 -5.84 -24.98 7.49
CA LEU A 108 -4.77 -25.09 8.48
C LEU A 108 -5.23 -25.83 9.75
N ILE A 109 -6.43 -25.49 10.25
CA ILE A 109 -6.94 -26.06 11.50
C ILE A 109 -7.47 -27.49 11.31
N ILE A 110 -8.09 -27.82 10.17
CA ILE A 110 -8.61 -29.17 9.91
C ILE A 110 -7.49 -30.15 9.59
N VAL A 111 -6.52 -29.79 8.74
CA VAL A 111 -5.49 -30.72 8.25
C VAL A 111 -4.07 -30.13 8.32
N PRO A 112 -3.51 -29.91 9.53
CA PRO A 112 -2.26 -29.15 9.71
C PRO A 112 -1.03 -29.80 9.03
N ILE A 113 -0.95 -31.14 9.02
CA ILE A 113 0.20 -31.88 8.45
C ILE A 113 0.23 -31.81 6.93
N GLN A 114 -0.93 -32.01 6.28
CA GLN A 114 -1.02 -31.91 4.82
C GLN A 114 -0.96 -30.44 4.38
N TYR A 115 -1.53 -29.54 5.19
CA TYR A 115 -1.43 -28.11 4.98
C TYR A 115 0.03 -27.68 4.87
N LEU A 116 0.95 -28.10 5.74
CA LEU A 116 2.36 -27.69 5.63
C LEU A 116 3.01 -28.09 4.29
N LYS A 117 2.64 -29.26 3.73
CA LYS A 117 3.16 -29.72 2.43
C LYS A 117 2.60 -28.89 1.26
N ILE A 118 1.35 -28.46 1.38
CA ILE A 118 0.61 -27.71 0.34
C ILE A 118 0.81 -26.19 0.52
N ALA A 119 1.11 -25.72 1.73
CA ALA A 119 1.20 -24.33 2.13
C ALA A 119 2.30 -23.60 1.37
N ASN A 120 3.44 -24.24 1.11
CA ASN A 120 4.50 -23.64 0.29
C ASN A 120 4.05 -23.37 -1.16
N PHE A 121 3.10 -24.15 -1.68
CA PHE A 121 2.48 -23.91 -2.98
C PHE A 121 1.34 -22.88 -2.88
N TYR A 122 0.56 -22.93 -1.81
CA TYR A 122 -0.65 -22.12 -1.59
C TYR A 122 -0.37 -20.67 -1.13
N LEU A 123 0.60 -20.45 -0.24
CA LEU A 123 1.06 -19.13 0.23
C LEU A 123 1.97 -18.42 -0.77
N HIS A 124 2.19 -19.00 -1.96
CA HIS A 124 2.98 -18.35 -2.97
C HIS A 124 2.17 -17.21 -3.62
N LYS A 125 2.86 -16.10 -3.98
CA LYS A 125 2.25 -14.90 -4.58
C LYS A 125 1.36 -15.19 -5.81
N ARG A 126 1.55 -16.35 -6.44
CA ARG A 126 0.78 -16.83 -7.60
C ARG A 126 -0.68 -17.16 -7.26
N LEU A 127 -1.00 -17.56 -6.03
CA LEU A 127 -2.40 -17.87 -5.69
C LEU A 127 -3.27 -16.62 -5.57
N LEU A 128 -2.69 -15.43 -5.39
CA LEU A 128 -3.42 -14.15 -5.45
C LEU A 128 -3.95 -13.82 -6.83
N ILE A 129 -3.42 -14.48 -7.86
CA ILE A 129 -3.96 -14.38 -9.21
C ILE A 129 -5.40 -14.88 -9.21
N VAL A 130 -5.76 -15.85 -8.36
CA VAL A 130 -7.13 -16.40 -8.29
C VAL A 130 -8.15 -15.38 -7.79
N PRO A 131 -8.02 -14.76 -6.59
CA PRO A 131 -8.96 -13.72 -6.17
C PRO A 131 -8.91 -12.51 -7.12
N PHE A 132 -7.74 -12.13 -7.64
CA PHE A 132 -7.64 -11.03 -8.60
C PHE A 132 -8.40 -11.31 -9.90
N ALA A 133 -8.20 -12.50 -10.50
CA ALA A 133 -8.91 -12.92 -11.71
C ALA A 133 -10.40 -13.10 -11.45
N GLY A 134 -10.79 -13.62 -10.28
CA GLY A 134 -12.19 -13.71 -9.86
C GLY A 134 -12.86 -12.34 -9.76
N SER A 135 -12.17 -11.35 -9.19
CA SER A 135 -12.65 -9.97 -9.12
C SER A 135 -12.72 -9.28 -10.48
N LEU A 136 -11.79 -9.58 -11.40
CA LEU A 136 -11.89 -9.12 -12.78
C LEU A 136 -13.06 -9.78 -13.52
N ALA A 137 -13.28 -11.09 -13.33
CA ALA A 137 -14.41 -11.79 -13.93
C ALA A 137 -15.75 -11.25 -13.42
N TYR A 138 -15.80 -10.78 -12.17
CA TYR A 138 -16.99 -10.12 -11.61
C TYR A 138 -17.33 -8.79 -12.29
N LEU A 139 -16.37 -8.11 -12.92
CA LEU A 139 -16.65 -6.90 -13.73
C LEU A 139 -17.29 -7.22 -15.09
N TYR A 140 -17.16 -8.45 -15.59
CA TYR A 140 -17.68 -8.81 -16.91
C TYR A 140 -19.19 -8.50 -17.08
N PRO A 141 -20.10 -8.94 -16.19
CA PRO A 141 -21.53 -8.62 -16.33
C PRO A 141 -21.79 -7.10 -16.30
N VAL A 142 -21.07 -6.36 -15.46
CA VAL A 142 -21.15 -4.90 -15.37
C VAL A 142 -20.82 -4.22 -16.70
N PHE A 143 -19.76 -4.65 -17.38
CA PHE A 143 -19.42 -4.12 -18.70
C PHE A 143 -20.37 -4.61 -19.79
N GLN A 144 -20.86 -5.85 -19.69
CA GLN A 144 -21.83 -6.40 -20.63
C GLN A 144 -23.13 -5.60 -20.62
N ASP A 145 -23.70 -5.33 -19.44
CA ASP A 145 -24.93 -4.57 -19.28
C ASP A 145 -24.77 -3.11 -19.77
N ALA A 146 -23.66 -2.46 -19.39
CA ALA A 146 -23.36 -1.11 -19.86
C ALA A 146 -23.20 -1.04 -21.39
N SER A 147 -22.59 -2.06 -22.00
CA SER A 147 -22.40 -2.12 -23.46
C SER A 147 -23.71 -2.38 -24.20
N ALA A 148 -24.58 -3.25 -23.68
CA ALA A 148 -25.88 -3.55 -24.29
C ALA A 148 -26.80 -2.32 -24.31
N ASN A 149 -26.67 -1.44 -23.31
CA ASN A 149 -27.43 -0.20 -23.23
C ASN A 149 -26.83 0.97 -24.03
N SER A 150 -25.67 0.80 -24.65
CA SER A 150 -25.01 1.88 -25.41
C SER A 150 -25.80 2.34 -26.64
N ASP A 151 -26.52 1.41 -27.28
CA ASP A 151 -27.34 1.69 -28.47
C ASP A 151 -28.70 2.32 -28.13
N ASN A 152 -29.10 2.29 -26.85
CA ASN A 152 -30.40 2.79 -26.42
C ASN A 152 -30.34 4.30 -26.09
N LYS A 153 -30.66 5.13 -27.07
CA LYS A 153 -30.62 6.61 -26.93
C LYS A 153 -31.66 7.20 -25.97
N THR A 154 -32.61 6.40 -25.48
CA THR A 154 -33.64 6.87 -24.53
C THR A 154 -33.16 6.82 -23.08
N LEU A 155 -32.08 6.08 -22.81
CA LEU A 155 -31.55 5.93 -21.48
C LEU A 155 -30.42 6.94 -21.26
N SER A 156 -30.73 7.97 -20.49
CA SER A 156 -29.83 9.07 -20.17
C SER A 156 -29.73 9.21 -18.65
N ILE A 157 -28.51 9.25 -18.12
CA ILE A 157 -28.21 9.30 -16.69
C ILE A 157 -27.44 10.57 -16.34
N SER A 158 -27.35 10.89 -15.05
CA SER A 158 -26.58 12.05 -14.58
C SER A 158 -25.09 11.92 -14.93
N SER A 159 -24.45 13.02 -15.33
CA SER A 159 -23.01 13.07 -15.56
C SER A 159 -22.15 12.88 -14.30
N LEU A 160 -22.78 12.89 -13.12
CA LEU A 160 -22.15 12.51 -11.85
C LEU A 160 -21.93 11.00 -11.72
N CYS A 161 -22.49 10.19 -12.63
CA CYS A 161 -22.28 8.75 -12.71
C CYS A 161 -22.58 8.02 -11.40
N HIS A 162 -23.83 8.10 -10.92
CA HIS A 162 -24.25 7.33 -9.77
C HIS A 162 -24.19 5.84 -10.08
N LEU A 163 -23.69 5.04 -9.13
CA LEU A 163 -23.39 3.63 -9.34
C LEU A 163 -24.65 2.86 -9.76
N GLU A 164 -25.75 3.00 -9.02
CA GLU A 164 -27.05 2.34 -9.31
C GLU A 164 -27.56 2.64 -10.73
N GLU A 165 -27.44 3.88 -11.20
CA GLU A 165 -27.88 4.31 -12.54
C GLU A 165 -27.02 3.71 -13.66
N VAL A 166 -25.73 3.47 -13.42
CA VAL A 166 -24.77 3.02 -14.44
C VAL A 166 -24.81 1.50 -14.63
N ILE A 167 -24.86 0.73 -13.54
CA ILE A 167 -24.85 -0.75 -13.60
C ILE A 167 -26.24 -1.38 -13.63
N GLY A 168 -27.29 -0.62 -13.34
CA GLY A 168 -28.65 -1.12 -13.30
C GLY A 168 -29.01 -1.80 -11.98
N GLU A 169 -30.32 -1.85 -11.70
CA GLU A 169 -30.88 -2.23 -10.40
C GLU A 169 -30.56 -3.70 -10.01
N GLU A 170 -30.64 -4.64 -10.94
CA GLU A 170 -30.40 -6.07 -10.66
C GLU A 170 -28.94 -6.32 -10.26
N THR A 171 -27.99 -5.80 -11.03
CA THR A 171 -26.56 -5.94 -10.74
C THR A 171 -26.17 -5.15 -9.48
N TYR A 172 -26.75 -3.97 -9.26
CA TYR A 172 -26.55 -3.18 -8.05
C TYR A 172 -27.06 -3.87 -6.77
N THR A 173 -28.25 -4.48 -6.83
CA THR A 173 -28.83 -5.20 -5.69
C THR A 173 -28.01 -6.44 -5.34
N LEU A 174 -27.57 -7.23 -6.34
CA LEU A 174 -26.66 -8.35 -6.13
C LEU A 174 -25.36 -7.89 -5.48
N HIS A 175 -24.73 -6.84 -6.00
CA HIS A 175 -23.50 -6.27 -5.46
C HIS A 175 -23.65 -5.84 -4.00
N THR A 176 -24.73 -5.13 -3.69
CA THR A 176 -25.10 -4.71 -2.33
C THR A 176 -25.25 -5.91 -1.39
N VAL A 177 -25.96 -6.96 -1.81
CA VAL A 177 -26.19 -8.17 -1.01
C VAL A 177 -24.86 -8.85 -0.70
N LEU A 178 -23.96 -8.96 -1.69
CA LEU A 178 -22.62 -9.53 -1.48
C LEU A 178 -21.81 -8.73 -0.46
N LEU A 179 -21.82 -7.39 -0.57
CA LEU A 179 -21.13 -6.50 0.36
C LEU A 179 -21.65 -6.62 1.80
N GLN A 180 -22.95 -6.88 2.00
CA GLN A 180 -23.54 -7.04 3.32
C GLN A 180 -23.24 -8.42 3.93
N PHE A 181 -23.50 -9.50 3.19
CA PHE A 181 -23.55 -10.84 3.79
C PHE A 181 -22.22 -11.58 3.80
N ILE A 182 -21.31 -11.33 2.85
CA ILE A 182 -20.00 -12.03 2.82
C ILE A 182 -19.17 -11.73 4.08
N PRO A 183 -19.02 -10.47 4.53
CA PRO A 183 -18.27 -10.16 5.75
C PRO A 183 -18.86 -10.84 6.99
N ILE A 184 -20.20 -10.87 7.11
CA ILE A 184 -20.90 -11.56 8.21
C ILE A 184 -20.61 -13.07 8.16
N GLY A 185 -20.72 -13.67 6.97
CA GLY A 185 -20.37 -15.08 6.76
C GLY A 185 -18.93 -15.39 7.14
N CYS A 186 -17.99 -14.49 6.85
CA CYS A 186 -16.59 -14.65 7.24
C CYS A 186 -16.39 -14.54 8.76
N VAL A 187 -17.10 -13.66 9.46
CA VAL A 187 -17.06 -13.58 10.94
C VAL A 187 -17.59 -14.87 11.56
N LEU A 188 -18.74 -15.36 11.09
CA LEU A 188 -19.29 -16.64 11.53
C LEU A 188 -18.34 -17.81 11.23
N GLY A 189 -17.72 -17.81 10.06
CA GLY A 189 -16.67 -18.76 9.68
C GLY A 189 -15.48 -18.72 10.65
N CYS A 190 -14.97 -17.54 10.98
CA CYS A 190 -13.89 -17.37 11.96
C CYS A 190 -14.28 -17.90 13.35
N PHE A 191 -15.52 -17.67 13.78
CA PHE A 191 -16.02 -18.21 15.04
C PHE A 191 -16.10 -19.75 15.03
N LEU A 192 -16.59 -20.34 13.94
CA LEU A 192 -16.59 -21.81 13.77
C LEU A 192 -15.17 -22.37 13.77
N ILE A 193 -14.23 -21.70 13.11
CA ILE A 193 -12.81 -22.06 13.09
C ILE A 193 -12.23 -22.01 14.52
N LEU A 194 -12.56 -20.98 15.30
CA LEU A 194 -12.18 -20.89 16.73
C LEU A 194 -12.76 -22.05 17.55
N LEU A 195 -14.02 -22.42 17.34
CA LEU A 195 -14.63 -23.55 18.04
C LEU A 195 -13.93 -24.88 17.70
N ILE A 196 -13.65 -25.12 16.42
CA ILE A 196 -12.90 -26.30 15.97
C ILE A 196 -11.51 -26.28 16.61
N TYR A 197 -10.82 -25.14 16.60
CA TYR A 197 -9.52 -24.96 17.25
C TYR A 197 -9.58 -25.33 18.74
N MET A 198 -10.58 -24.84 19.49
CA MET A 198 -10.77 -25.13 20.91
C MET A 198 -11.01 -26.62 21.15
N ILE A 199 -11.91 -27.26 20.39
CA ILE A 199 -12.19 -28.70 20.49
C ILE A 199 -10.91 -29.52 20.26
N ARG A 200 -10.10 -29.14 19.26
CA ARG A 200 -8.84 -29.84 18.98
C ARG A 200 -7.83 -29.65 20.10
N HIS A 201 -7.77 -28.47 20.70
CA HIS A 201 -6.85 -28.17 21.79
C HIS A 201 -7.15 -28.98 23.06
N LEU A 202 -8.42 -29.34 23.31
CA LEU A 202 -8.80 -30.22 24.42
C LEU A 202 -8.24 -31.64 24.28
N LYS A 203 -7.88 -32.08 23.07
CA LYS A 203 -7.34 -33.42 22.81
C LYS A 203 -5.83 -33.36 22.58
N GLN A 204 -5.06 -33.67 23.62
CA GLN A 204 -3.59 -33.56 23.64
C GLN A 204 -2.87 -34.22 22.45
N ARG A 205 -3.38 -35.37 21.95
CA ARG A 205 -2.83 -36.07 20.76
C ARG A 205 -2.91 -35.24 19.47
N TRP A 206 -3.84 -34.31 19.37
CA TRP A 206 -4.02 -33.47 18.18
C TRP A 206 -3.24 -32.16 18.25
N SER A 207 -2.90 -31.70 19.45
CA SER A 207 -2.05 -30.52 19.67
C SER A 207 -0.60 -30.76 19.21
N TYR A 208 -0.09 -31.98 19.33
CA TYR A 208 1.28 -32.32 18.91
C TYR A 208 1.51 -32.26 17.38
N ASN A 209 0.44 -32.30 16.58
CA ASN A 209 0.51 -32.31 15.11
C ASN A 209 0.43 -30.90 14.48
N TRP A 210 0.64 -29.85 15.28
CA TRP A 210 0.46 -28.48 14.84
C TRP A 210 1.68 -27.96 14.08
N SER A 211 1.46 -27.29 12.95
CA SER A 211 2.52 -26.87 12.02
C SER A 211 2.95 -25.40 12.17
N GLU A 212 2.13 -24.55 12.78
CA GLU A 212 2.40 -23.12 13.01
C GLU A 212 2.54 -22.80 14.51
N ALA A 213 3.14 -21.68 14.91
CA ALA A 213 3.07 -21.28 16.32
C ALA A 213 1.62 -20.89 16.70
N THR A 214 1.12 -21.42 17.82
CA THR A 214 -0.28 -21.22 18.27
C THR A 214 -0.64 -19.75 18.45
N ASP A 215 0.33 -18.92 18.89
CA ASP A 215 0.12 -17.48 19.07
C ASP A 215 -0.08 -16.74 17.74
N ILE A 216 0.63 -17.16 16.69
CA ILE A 216 0.47 -16.58 15.35
C ILE A 216 -0.93 -16.90 14.82
N THR A 217 -1.36 -18.16 14.86
CA THR A 217 -2.69 -18.55 14.38
C THR A 217 -3.81 -17.78 15.09
N LYS A 218 -3.72 -17.61 16.41
CA LYS A 218 -4.69 -16.82 17.19
C LYS A 218 -4.72 -15.34 16.76
N GLN A 219 -3.55 -14.73 16.60
CA GLN A 219 -3.42 -13.33 16.17
C GLN A 219 -4.04 -13.12 14.78
N LEU A 220 -3.73 -13.99 13.82
CA LEU A 220 -4.25 -13.87 12.46
C LEU A 220 -5.77 -14.04 12.41
N LEU A 221 -6.31 -14.99 13.17
CA LEU A 221 -7.75 -15.22 13.26
C LEU A 221 -8.47 -14.05 13.94
N LEU A 222 -7.86 -13.46 14.97
CA LEU A 222 -8.37 -12.25 15.63
C LEU A 222 -8.38 -11.05 14.68
N VAL A 223 -7.27 -10.80 13.98
CA VAL A 223 -7.16 -9.68 13.01
C VAL A 223 -8.15 -9.85 11.87
N LEU A 224 -8.29 -11.06 11.33
CA LEU A 224 -9.28 -11.37 10.29
C LEU A 224 -10.71 -11.14 10.80
N SER A 225 -11.03 -11.62 12.01
CA SER A 225 -12.35 -11.45 12.62
C SER A 225 -12.69 -9.98 12.83
N VAL A 226 -11.75 -9.19 13.39
CA VAL A 226 -11.94 -7.75 13.62
C VAL A 226 -12.10 -7.01 12.30
N ARG A 227 -11.31 -7.35 11.27
CA ARG A 227 -11.41 -6.72 9.94
C ARG A 227 -12.76 -7.01 9.29
N CYS A 228 -13.21 -8.27 9.28
CA CYS A 228 -14.52 -8.65 8.74
C CYS A 228 -15.67 -7.99 9.51
N PHE A 229 -15.56 -7.91 10.83
CA PHE A 229 -16.55 -7.22 11.68
C PHE A 229 -16.63 -5.74 11.34
N LEU A 230 -15.50 -5.03 11.29
CA LEU A 230 -15.46 -3.60 10.95
C LEU A 230 -15.97 -3.34 9.54
N PHE A 231 -15.66 -4.21 8.57
CA PHE A 231 -16.20 -4.11 7.22
C PHE A 231 -17.73 -4.24 7.23
N GLY A 232 -18.27 -5.27 7.91
CA GLY A 232 -19.71 -5.45 8.04
C GLY A 232 -20.41 -4.26 8.72
N VAL A 233 -19.85 -3.76 9.83
CA VAL A 233 -20.38 -2.56 10.52
C VAL A 233 -20.35 -1.34 9.61
N SER A 234 -19.29 -1.16 8.84
CA SER A 234 -19.13 -0.01 7.93
C SER A 234 -20.14 0.00 6.78
N VAL A 235 -20.59 -1.17 6.33
CA VAL A 235 -21.65 -1.29 5.31
C VAL A 235 -23.03 -1.12 5.95
N HIS A 236 -23.30 -1.77 7.07
CA HIS A 236 -24.63 -1.75 7.69
C HIS A 236 -25.00 -0.43 8.35
N LEU A 237 -24.02 0.30 8.91
CA LEU A 237 -24.29 1.53 9.64
C LEU A 237 -24.91 2.61 8.73
N PRO A 238 -24.33 2.96 7.55
CA PRO A 238 -24.96 3.88 6.60
C PRO A 238 -26.34 3.41 6.12
N LEU A 239 -26.48 2.11 5.81
CA LEU A 239 -27.74 1.55 5.34
C LEU A 239 -28.88 1.71 6.35
N LEU A 240 -28.60 1.51 7.64
CA LEU A 240 -29.57 1.68 8.71
C LEU A 240 -29.98 3.14 8.90
N PHE A 241 -29.05 4.09 8.73
CA PHE A 241 -29.35 5.52 8.82
C PHE A 241 -30.21 5.99 7.63
N ILE A 242 -29.88 5.54 6.41
CA ILE A 242 -30.59 5.95 5.20
C ILE A 242 -32.00 5.36 5.15
N HIS A 243 -32.19 4.10 5.55
CA HIS A 243 -33.51 3.47 5.59
C HIS A 243 -34.48 4.18 6.55
N LYS A 244 -33.97 4.78 7.64
CA LYS A 244 -34.79 5.51 8.63
C LYS A 244 -35.07 6.97 8.24
N GLY A 245 -34.24 7.58 7.39
CA GLY A 245 -34.29 9.01 7.07
C GLY A 245 -34.88 9.37 5.69
N SER A 246 -35.43 8.39 4.98
CA SER A 246 -35.84 8.39 3.55
C SER A 246 -36.23 9.74 2.93
N THR A 247 -35.23 10.48 2.45
CA THR A 247 -35.37 11.45 1.35
C THR A 247 -34.69 10.87 0.12
N ALA A 248 -35.22 11.15 -1.08
CA ALA A 248 -34.65 10.65 -2.35
C ALA A 248 -33.16 11.02 -2.52
N GLU A 249 -32.74 12.18 -2.00
CA GLU A 249 -31.34 12.63 -2.02
C GLU A 249 -30.40 11.74 -1.19
N MET A 250 -30.87 11.19 -0.07
CA MET A 250 -30.06 10.32 0.80
C MET A 250 -29.86 8.93 0.20
N ALA A 251 -30.75 8.49 -0.70
CA ALA A 251 -30.58 7.24 -1.43
C ALA A 251 -29.43 7.36 -2.46
N ILE A 252 -29.33 8.51 -3.14
CA ILE A 252 -28.28 8.79 -4.13
C ILE A 252 -26.90 8.83 -3.48
N LEU A 253 -26.80 9.36 -2.26
CA LEU A 253 -25.53 9.49 -1.52
C LEU A 253 -25.07 8.22 -0.79
N ARG A 254 -25.86 7.16 -0.85
CA ARG A 254 -25.67 5.93 -0.08
C ARG A 254 -24.29 5.30 -0.28
N ASP A 255 -23.85 5.15 -1.52
CA ASP A 255 -22.60 4.47 -1.84
C ASP A 255 -21.39 5.26 -1.35
N PHE A 256 -21.47 6.59 -1.38
CA PHE A 256 -20.42 7.46 -0.84
C PHE A 256 -20.30 7.28 0.68
N PHE A 257 -21.41 7.23 1.41
CA PHE A 257 -21.38 7.01 2.86
C PHE A 257 -20.81 5.63 3.23
N ILE A 258 -21.20 4.58 2.50
CA ILE A 258 -20.63 3.23 2.70
C ILE A 258 -19.11 3.27 2.52
N ARG A 259 -18.61 3.91 1.46
CA ARG A 259 -17.18 4.01 1.16
C ARG A 259 -16.42 4.85 2.19
N ILE A 260 -16.98 5.97 2.62
CA ILE A 260 -16.39 6.81 3.67
C ILE A 260 -16.28 6.03 4.97
N CYS A 261 -17.33 5.32 5.38
CA CYS A 261 -17.30 4.48 6.58
C CYS A 261 -16.26 3.37 6.46
N LEU A 262 -16.20 2.67 5.31
CA LEU A 262 -15.18 1.64 5.06
C LEU A 262 -13.76 2.21 5.13
N ALA A 263 -13.53 3.36 4.49
CA ALA A 263 -12.24 4.04 4.51
C ALA A 263 -11.78 4.33 5.93
N ILE A 264 -12.64 4.96 6.74
CA ILE A 264 -12.29 5.36 8.10
C ILE A 264 -12.11 4.14 9.01
N CYS A 265 -13.11 3.27 9.08
CA CYS A 265 -13.16 2.19 10.06
C CYS A 265 -12.23 1.02 9.73
N VAL A 266 -12.03 0.71 8.45
CA VAL A 266 -11.26 -0.47 8.04
C VAL A 266 -9.83 -0.10 7.65
N THR A 267 -9.65 0.95 6.85
CA THR A 267 -8.35 1.23 6.21
C THR A 267 -7.50 2.25 6.99
N ILE A 268 -8.08 3.39 7.38
CA ILE A 268 -7.37 4.43 8.13
C ILE A 268 -7.09 3.95 9.56
N ALA A 269 -8.04 3.26 10.18
CA ALA A 269 -7.83 2.65 11.49
C ALA A 269 -6.92 1.40 11.46
N SER A 270 -6.63 0.84 10.27
CA SER A 270 -5.87 -0.41 10.14
C SER A 270 -4.53 -0.43 10.90
N PRO A 271 -3.65 0.58 10.80
CA PRO A 271 -2.35 0.55 11.48
C PRO A 271 -2.49 0.54 13.01
N ILE A 272 -3.50 1.24 13.53
CA ILE A 272 -3.79 1.29 14.97
C ILE A 272 -4.27 -0.09 15.44
N LEU A 273 -5.16 -0.71 14.69
CA LEU A 273 -5.67 -2.06 14.96
C LEU A 273 -4.55 -3.11 14.85
N LEU A 274 -3.68 -3.00 13.85
CA LEU A 274 -2.54 -3.90 13.71
C LEU A 274 -1.54 -3.72 14.85
N SER A 275 -1.31 -2.50 15.31
CA SER A 275 -0.43 -2.27 16.47
C SER A 275 -0.99 -2.87 17.76
N SER A 276 -2.31 -2.83 17.97
CA SER A 276 -2.93 -3.39 19.17
C SER A 276 -3.08 -4.92 19.13
N LEU A 277 -3.33 -5.50 17.96
CA LEU A 277 -3.62 -6.93 17.80
C LEU A 277 -2.39 -7.78 17.43
N CYS A 278 -1.39 -7.18 16.77
CA CYS A 278 -0.19 -7.89 16.28
C CYS A 278 1.08 -7.33 16.95
N PRO A 279 1.64 -8.00 17.97
CA PRO A 279 2.91 -7.61 18.58
C PRO A 279 4.06 -7.52 17.56
N GLN A 280 4.04 -8.38 16.54
CA GLN A 280 5.02 -8.37 15.45
C GLN A 280 4.96 -7.08 14.62
N PHE A 281 3.78 -6.51 14.41
CA PHE A 281 3.62 -5.23 13.73
C PHE A 281 4.24 -4.11 14.58
N SER A 282 3.89 -4.04 15.87
CA SER A 282 4.45 -3.06 16.81
C SER A 282 5.97 -3.13 16.93
N HIS A 283 6.53 -4.35 16.96
CA HIS A 283 7.97 -4.54 16.94
C HIS A 283 8.61 -4.01 15.65
N ASN A 284 8.01 -4.30 14.48
CA ASN A 284 8.51 -3.79 13.20
C ASN A 284 8.41 -2.27 13.10
N VAL A 285 7.35 -1.65 13.64
CA VAL A 285 7.21 -0.19 13.74
C VAL A 285 8.36 0.39 14.56
N TYR A 286 8.62 -0.18 15.74
CA TYR A 286 9.72 0.24 16.61
C TYR A 286 11.07 0.13 15.92
N MET A 287 11.34 -1.00 15.24
CA MET A 287 12.56 -1.20 14.47
C MET A 287 12.70 -0.21 13.30
N LEU A 288 11.61 0.10 12.61
CA LEU A 288 11.58 1.08 11.53
C LEU A 288 11.95 2.47 12.07
N PHE A 289 11.30 2.93 13.14
CA PHE A 289 11.59 4.22 13.75
C PHE A 289 13.00 4.29 14.34
N ASN A 290 13.49 3.22 14.97
CA ASN A 290 14.87 3.16 15.46
C ASN A 290 15.88 3.26 14.32
N LYS A 291 15.65 2.58 13.20
CA LYS A 291 16.53 2.65 12.02
C LYS A 291 16.64 4.08 11.49
N TYR A 292 15.53 4.81 11.41
CA TYR A 292 15.54 6.21 10.99
C TYR A 292 16.10 7.14 12.08
N SER A 293 15.83 6.87 13.36
CA SER A 293 16.33 7.64 14.50
C SER A 293 17.85 7.54 14.67
N HIS A 294 18.46 6.39 14.41
CA HIS A 294 19.92 6.26 14.46
C HIS A 294 20.62 6.94 13.28
N ASN A 295 19.96 7.03 12.12
CA ASN A 295 20.48 7.73 10.94
C ASN A 295 20.29 9.26 10.97
N THR A 296 19.56 9.83 11.93
CA THR A 296 19.47 11.29 12.10
C THR A 296 20.60 11.87 12.94
N LYS A 297 21.46 11.03 13.56
CA LYS A 297 22.77 11.50 13.99
C LYS A 297 23.57 11.83 12.74
N ARG A 298 23.49 13.09 12.32
CA ARG A 298 24.31 13.69 11.28
C ARG A 298 25.77 13.44 11.64
N GLN A 299 26.33 12.33 11.17
CA GLN A 299 27.76 12.17 11.11
C GLN A 299 28.18 13.16 10.03
N TRP A 300 28.67 14.32 10.45
CA TRP A 300 29.45 15.18 9.57
C TRP A 300 30.70 14.37 9.20
N GLN A 301 30.59 13.49 8.21
CA GLN A 301 31.75 12.98 7.51
C GLN A 301 32.31 14.14 6.71
N SER A 302 33.51 14.57 7.07
CA SER A 302 34.23 15.53 6.23
C SER A 302 34.47 14.89 4.88
N ALA A 303 34.58 15.69 3.81
CA ALA A 303 34.94 15.17 2.47
C ALA A 303 36.30 14.43 2.44
N SER A 304 37.05 14.49 3.54
CA SER A 304 38.35 13.86 3.77
C SER A 304 38.29 12.59 4.63
N ASP A 305 37.11 12.20 5.13
CA ASP A 305 36.94 10.93 5.83
C ASP A 305 36.48 9.86 4.83
N PRO A 306 37.33 8.90 4.43
CA PRO A 306 36.85 7.72 3.74
C PRO A 306 35.81 7.02 4.62
N PRO A 307 34.79 6.37 4.05
CA PRO A 307 33.85 5.59 4.84
C PRO A 307 34.69 4.67 5.72
N LYS A 308 34.45 4.71 7.04
CA LYS A 308 35.01 3.71 7.93
C LYS A 308 34.48 2.40 7.39
N GLY A 309 35.32 1.67 6.65
CA GLY A 309 35.07 0.27 6.41
C GLY A 309 34.80 -0.29 7.79
N GLU A 310 33.63 -0.88 7.97
CA GLU A 310 33.48 -1.90 8.99
C GLU A 310 34.52 -2.96 8.63
N ALA A 311 35.74 -2.73 9.12
CA ALA A 311 36.68 -3.79 9.36
C ALA A 311 35.90 -4.72 10.28
N LEU A 312 35.39 -5.77 9.65
CA LEU A 312 35.15 -7.05 10.26
C LEU A 312 36.13 -7.18 11.43
N ASP A 313 35.59 -7.15 12.65
CA ASP A 313 36.21 -7.81 13.79
C ASP A 313 36.17 -9.32 13.49
N HIS A 314 37.00 -9.74 12.52
CA HIS A 314 37.53 -11.07 12.42
C HIS A 314 38.98 -10.96 12.86
N GLU A 315 39.18 -10.99 14.17
CA GLU A 315 40.45 -11.46 14.71
C GLU A 315 40.67 -12.89 14.22
N GLU A 316 41.68 -12.98 13.36
CA GLU A 316 42.79 -13.92 13.47
C GLU A 316 42.53 -15.39 13.05
N GLY A 317 42.85 -15.66 11.77
CA GLY A 317 43.62 -16.82 11.31
C GLY A 317 43.10 -18.24 11.62
N ASP A 318 42.55 -18.92 10.61
CA ASP A 318 43.34 -19.94 9.90
C ASP A 318 42.67 -20.38 8.57
N HIS A 319 43.38 -20.17 7.46
CA HIS A 319 43.29 -20.90 6.18
C HIS A 319 42.07 -20.78 5.21
N PRO A 320 42.31 -21.08 3.90
CA PRO A 320 41.86 -20.23 2.79
C PRO A 320 40.72 -20.83 1.96
N GLY A 321 39.85 -19.97 1.43
CA GLY A 321 38.80 -20.39 0.50
C GLY A 321 38.18 -19.19 -0.18
N LYS A 322 38.30 -19.17 -1.51
CA LYS A 322 37.57 -18.38 -2.50
C LYS A 322 36.21 -17.90 -2.01
N ASP A 323 35.90 -16.61 -2.25
CA ASP A 323 34.72 -16.23 -3.04
C ASP A 323 34.80 -14.74 -3.45
N GLU A 324 34.76 -14.55 -4.76
CA GLU A 324 35.03 -13.34 -5.53
C GLU A 324 33.77 -12.47 -5.72
N PHE A 325 32.84 -12.46 -4.76
CA PHE A 325 31.52 -11.83 -4.93
C PHE A 325 30.95 -11.17 -3.66
N ALA A 326 31.80 -10.55 -2.83
CA ALA A 326 31.36 -9.75 -1.68
C ALA A 326 31.24 -8.23 -1.95
N ASP A 327 31.21 -7.80 -3.21
CA ASP A 327 31.04 -6.38 -3.62
C ASP A 327 29.57 -5.89 -3.62
N ALA A 328 28.66 -6.60 -2.95
CA ALA A 328 27.23 -6.30 -2.93
C ALA A 328 26.80 -5.46 -1.72
N ALA A 329 27.48 -4.35 -1.43
CA ALA A 329 26.93 -3.30 -0.56
C ALA A 329 27.64 -1.94 -0.71
N VAL A 330 28.14 -1.60 -1.89
CA VAL A 330 28.42 -0.18 -2.19
C VAL A 330 27.09 0.55 -2.16
N ASN A 331 26.96 1.53 -1.26
CA ASN A 331 25.85 2.46 -1.13
C ASN A 331 25.39 2.97 -2.51
N MET A 332 24.40 2.30 -3.11
CA MET A 332 23.82 2.69 -4.41
C MET A 332 22.84 3.87 -4.27
N PHE A 333 22.63 4.36 -3.04
CA PHE A 333 21.92 5.61 -2.76
C PHE A 333 22.91 6.64 -2.25
N GLY A 334 23.44 7.43 -3.20
CA GLY A 334 23.96 8.76 -2.91
C GLY A 334 22.93 9.54 -2.11
N SER A 335 23.42 10.33 -1.15
CA SER A 335 22.65 11.08 -0.17
C SER A 335 21.39 11.74 -0.76
N PHE A 336 20.23 11.37 -0.22
CA PHE A 336 18.92 11.96 -0.51
C PHE A 336 18.78 13.46 -0.12
N TYR A 337 19.88 14.14 0.21
CA TYR A 337 19.89 15.53 0.70
C TYR A 337 20.37 16.58 -0.32
N SER A 338 20.61 16.21 -1.59
CA SER A 338 20.93 17.17 -2.65
C SER A 338 19.78 17.34 -3.65
N ALA A 339 18.59 17.69 -3.15
CA ALA A 339 17.42 18.03 -3.99
C ALA A 339 17.14 19.55 -4.01
N THR A 340 18.20 20.37 -3.97
CA THR A 340 18.14 21.78 -4.41
C THR A 340 19.16 21.97 -5.52
N GLY A 341 18.76 21.63 -6.74
CA GLY A 341 19.46 22.09 -7.93
C GLY A 341 19.34 23.62 -8.01
N ALA A 342 20.46 24.30 -8.27
CA ALA A 342 20.42 25.66 -8.78
C ALA A 342 19.88 25.61 -10.22
N PRO A 343 18.88 26.44 -10.59
CA PRO A 343 18.34 26.47 -11.95
C PRO A 343 19.25 27.31 -12.86
N MET A 344 19.31 26.91 -14.14
CA MET A 344 19.62 27.70 -15.37
C MET A 344 20.67 28.82 -15.25
N GLY A 345 21.81 28.79 -15.92
CA GLY A 345 21.99 28.61 -17.36
C GLY A 345 22.42 29.94 -17.98
N LEU A 346 23.66 30.04 -18.48
CA LEU A 346 24.08 30.98 -19.54
C LEU A 346 25.57 30.79 -19.89
N GLY A 347 25.83 30.56 -21.18
CA GLY A 347 27.01 31.14 -21.85
C GLY A 347 28.20 30.22 -22.08
N GLU A 348 28.23 29.62 -23.26
CA GLU A 348 29.41 29.04 -23.90
C GLU A 348 30.53 30.07 -24.13
N THR A 349 31.75 29.53 -24.32
CA THR A 349 32.87 30.08 -25.12
C THR A 349 33.65 31.32 -24.64
N GLY A 350 34.95 31.09 -24.44
CA GLY A 350 35.99 31.93 -25.03
C GLY A 350 36.71 32.91 -24.09
N GLY A 351 38.04 32.75 -24.00
CA GLY A 351 38.94 33.90 -23.85
C GLY A 351 39.56 34.11 -22.47
N ASN A 352 40.76 33.54 -22.32
CA ASN A 352 41.94 34.07 -21.62
C ASN A 352 41.82 35.34 -20.76
N ASN A 353 42.49 35.21 -19.60
CA ASN A 353 43.25 36.20 -18.83
C ASN A 353 42.55 36.95 -17.70
N HIS A 354 42.98 36.58 -16.49
CA HIS A 354 42.95 37.30 -15.21
C HIS A 354 41.54 37.66 -14.70
N VAL A 355 41.16 37.28 -13.48
CA VAL A 355 41.80 37.76 -12.26
C VAL A 355 41.79 36.71 -11.16
N ASP A 356 43.01 36.37 -10.76
CA ASP A 356 43.48 35.57 -9.63
C ASP A 356 42.97 36.03 -8.25
N ARG A 357 41.68 35.85 -7.93
CA ARG A 357 41.22 36.24 -6.58
C ARG A 357 40.04 35.47 -5.97
N ALA A 358 39.77 34.24 -6.42
CA ALA A 358 38.67 33.42 -5.88
C ALA A 358 39.08 32.06 -5.29
N ASN A 359 40.38 31.69 -5.29
CA ASN A 359 40.83 30.35 -4.87
C ASN A 359 41.78 30.33 -3.66
N HIS A 360 41.78 31.36 -2.81
CA HIS A 360 42.68 31.42 -1.65
C HIS A 360 42.03 31.58 -0.28
N GLU A 361 40.72 31.34 -0.15
CA GLU A 361 40.08 31.28 1.16
C GLU A 361 39.04 30.16 1.22
N ARG A 362 39.50 28.95 1.55
CA ARG A 362 38.87 28.00 2.51
C ARG A 362 39.43 26.57 2.34
N SER A 363 40.70 26.40 2.70
CA SER A 363 41.25 25.13 3.20
C SER A 363 42.61 25.38 3.86
N ILE A 364 42.59 25.79 5.13
CA ILE A 364 43.80 25.82 5.95
C ILE A 364 44.12 24.35 6.29
N SER A 365 45.10 23.77 5.60
CA SER A 365 45.73 22.50 5.97
C SER A 365 47.07 22.81 6.63
N PHE A 366 47.26 22.31 7.86
CA PHE A 366 48.41 22.61 8.73
C PHE A 366 49.65 21.74 8.47
N TYR A 367 49.83 21.23 7.25
CA TYR A 367 51.04 20.47 6.88
C TYR A 367 51.50 20.86 5.47
N TYR A 368 52.01 22.08 5.35
CA TYR A 368 52.85 22.45 4.20
C TYR A 368 54.31 22.25 4.60
N GLN A 369 54.87 21.08 4.27
CA GLN A 369 56.30 20.83 4.38
C GLN A 369 56.86 20.77 2.96
N ASP A 370 57.27 21.93 2.44
CA ASP A 370 58.05 22.03 1.22
C ASP A 370 59.37 21.26 1.40
N SER A 371 59.59 20.25 0.55
CA SER A 371 60.91 19.65 0.37
C SER A 371 61.53 20.21 -0.91
N PRO A 372 62.80 20.68 -0.87
CA PRO A 372 63.37 21.49 -1.94
C PRO A 372 63.71 20.63 -3.16
N LYS A 373 63.06 20.89 -4.29
CA LYS A 373 63.54 20.40 -5.59
C LYS A 373 64.75 21.22 -6.03
N SER A 374 65.90 20.56 -6.05
CA SER A 374 67.12 21.08 -6.66
C SER A 374 66.93 21.21 -8.17
N THR A 375 67.03 22.43 -8.70
CA THR A 375 67.48 22.67 -10.08
C THR A 375 67.87 24.13 -10.24
N THR A 376 69.16 24.43 -10.09
CA THR A 376 69.76 25.60 -10.74
C THR A 376 70.78 25.12 -11.75
N SER A 377 70.41 25.21 -13.02
CA SER A 377 71.35 25.20 -14.13
C SER A 377 71.93 26.61 -14.29
N LYS A 378 73.26 26.74 -14.35
CA LYS A 378 73.93 27.83 -15.06
C LYS A 378 75.19 27.30 -15.78
N LYS A 379 74.99 27.02 -17.07
CA LYS A 379 75.76 27.37 -18.28
C LYS A 379 77.32 27.47 -18.26
N CYS A 380 77.86 26.86 -19.33
CA CYS A 380 79.01 27.21 -20.18
C CYS A 380 80.35 26.45 -20.02
N ARG A 381 80.72 25.77 -21.13
CA ARG A 381 82.04 25.21 -21.54
C ARG A 381 83.09 26.34 -21.78
N PRO A 382 84.29 26.04 -22.34
CA PRO A 382 85.41 25.22 -21.85
C PRO A 382 86.73 26.04 -21.82
N ALA A 383 87.71 25.58 -21.03
CA ALA A 383 89.15 25.56 -21.32
C ALA A 383 89.84 24.93 -20.12
#